data_AF-A0AAJ2E6P8-F1
#
_entry.id   AF-A0AAJ2E6P8-F1
#
_cell.length_a   1.000
_cell.length_b   1.000
_cell.length_c   1.000
_cell.angle_alpha   90.00
_cell.angle_beta   90.00
_cell.angle_gamma   90.00
#
_symmetry.space_group_name_H-M   'P 1'
#
loop_
_entity.id
_entity.type
_entity.pdbx_description
1 polymer ?
#
loop_
_entity_poly.entity_id
_entity_poly.type
_entity_poly.pdbx_seq_one_letter_code
_entity_poly.pdbx_strand_id
1 'polypeptide(L)'
;AYMPKNLRRLNAENSLAPLCRKRFGSLTAKVHNAFRWVKENREFLFRHGRFQFVDAAGRQPHFDRFKGSISDRPGHEQTIELLSALFPTLTELAGTRGFIFTEPYFTTATRRGIATEAGYDAYFLLTPSSDAIPKRIIDDITSADVMLNEVTSIISTTLGKRDTSGVPMVIELLMEVGYRFDAEPPPTLTASLLGGLFEASGSILAEPTPLGSSRPAPGALLATLVFTMLEKQDEEATMRLLLPAYEACSSLDFCVETYFKAASALEEIQMFPHRRRTPFIGPQCLQRIGELLLGKLTAAKNDKSLNAVASVWGLVPAWQNITKNDDAKNWFSEQVRDDLHFAVRVVRGFATRRNSDGEVEYSFTDDLDPTLYDSIALSQAVQKHLREAQLSDDERHLLQTVSDGFKKGGTGGQPAES
;
A
#
# COMPACT_ATOMS: atom_id res chain seq x y z
N ALA A 1 -59.35 -15.28 44.23
CA ALA A 1 -58.30 -15.60 45.20
C ALA A 1 -57.65 -14.31 45.69
N TYR A 2 -57.47 -14.18 46.99
CA TYR A 2 -57.04 -13.00 47.73
C TYR A 2 -55.76 -12.35 47.16
N MET A 3 -55.83 -11.06 46.81
CA MET A 3 -54.65 -10.18 46.92
C MET A 3 -54.79 -9.37 48.21
N PRO A 4 -53.83 -9.49 49.15
CA PRO A 4 -53.83 -8.70 50.38
C PRO A 4 -53.81 -7.19 50.06
N LYS A 5 -54.65 -6.40 50.74
CA LYS A 5 -54.69 -4.92 50.62
C LYS A 5 -53.32 -4.24 50.86
N ASN A 6 -52.36 -4.95 51.46
CA ASN A 6 -51.01 -4.46 51.74
C ASN A 6 -50.06 -4.46 50.52
N LEU A 7 -50.37 -5.17 49.43
CA LEU A 7 -49.55 -5.17 48.22
C LEU A 7 -49.83 -4.00 47.26
N ARG A 8 -50.97 -3.30 47.41
CA ARG A 8 -51.26 -2.09 46.63
C ARG A 8 -50.50 -0.85 47.13
N ARG A 9 -50.10 -0.82 48.41
CA ARG A 9 -49.29 0.29 48.96
C ARG A 9 -47.81 0.21 48.59
N LEU A 10 -47.26 -1.00 48.46
CA LEU A 10 -45.84 -1.19 48.07
C LEU A 10 -45.54 -0.87 46.59
N ASN A 11 -46.55 -0.81 45.72
CA ASN A 11 -46.37 -0.50 44.30
C ASN A 11 -46.47 1.00 43.95
N ALA A 12 -46.89 1.86 44.89
CA ALA A 12 -46.97 3.30 44.67
C ALA A 12 -45.69 4.04 45.10
N GLU A 13 -44.98 3.54 46.12
CA GLU A 13 -43.82 4.23 46.70
C GLU A 13 -42.46 3.69 46.21
N ASN A 14 -42.42 2.49 45.61
CA ASN A 14 -41.21 1.88 45.04
C ASN A 14 -41.30 1.65 43.53
N SER A 15 -41.93 2.58 42.81
CA SER A 15 -41.87 2.54 41.34
C SER A 15 -40.40 2.70 40.91
N LEU A 16 -39.82 1.65 40.32
CA LEU A 16 -38.53 1.73 39.64
C LEU A 16 -38.60 2.64 38.40
N ALA A 17 -39.79 3.05 37.96
CA ALA A 17 -39.98 3.83 36.74
C ALA A 17 -39.36 5.25 36.75
N PRO A 18 -39.39 6.04 37.85
CA PRO A 18 -38.71 7.33 37.93
C PRO A 18 -37.19 7.16 38.05
N LEU A 19 -36.70 6.13 38.74
CA LEU A 19 -35.27 5.79 38.83
C LEU A 19 -34.74 5.31 37.47
N CYS A 20 -35.50 4.49 36.75
CA CYS A 20 -35.23 4.11 35.38
C CYS A 20 -35.30 5.33 34.45
N ARG A 21 -36.33 6.18 34.49
CA ARG A 21 -36.37 7.41 33.68
C ARG A 21 -35.22 8.36 33.96
N LYS A 22 -34.79 8.50 35.21
CA LYS A 22 -33.70 9.41 35.60
C LYS A 22 -32.33 8.83 35.24
N ARG A 23 -32.07 7.54 35.50
CA ARG A 23 -30.82 6.87 35.09
C ARG A 23 -30.75 6.65 33.59
N PHE A 24 -31.76 6.04 32.98
CA PHE A 24 -31.79 5.81 31.54
C PHE A 24 -31.90 7.11 30.77
N GLY A 25 -32.74 8.07 31.16
CA GLY A 25 -32.83 9.37 30.49
C GLY A 25 -31.51 10.16 30.50
N SER A 26 -30.75 10.10 31.61
CA SER A 26 -29.40 10.69 31.66
C SER A 26 -28.42 9.95 30.75
N LEU A 27 -28.54 8.62 30.63
CA LEU A 27 -27.70 7.81 29.74
C LEU A 27 -28.07 8.07 28.27
N THR A 28 -29.35 8.19 27.93
CA THR A 28 -29.83 8.48 26.56
C THR A 28 -29.39 9.87 26.12
N ALA A 29 -29.48 10.88 27.01
CA ALA A 29 -29.03 12.23 26.71
C ALA A 29 -27.49 12.32 26.54
N LYS A 30 -26.73 11.58 27.34
CA LYS A 30 -25.27 11.47 27.22
C LYS A 30 -24.86 10.81 25.90
N VAL A 31 -25.44 9.65 25.58
CA VAL A 31 -25.15 8.90 24.34
C VAL A 31 -25.54 9.71 23.10
N HIS A 32 -26.68 10.39 23.13
CA HIS A 32 -27.14 11.22 22.01
C HIS A 32 -26.20 12.40 21.69
N ASN A 33 -25.59 13.02 22.70
CA ASN A 33 -24.67 14.13 22.49
C ASN A 33 -23.30 13.67 21.97
N ALA A 34 -22.77 12.57 22.51
CA ALA A 34 -21.56 11.95 21.99
C ALA A 34 -21.75 11.53 20.52
N PHE A 35 -22.89 10.89 20.22
CA PHE A 35 -23.29 10.51 18.87
C PHE A 35 -23.36 11.70 17.92
N ARG A 36 -23.98 12.81 18.33
CA ARG A 36 -24.06 14.03 17.52
C ARG A 36 -22.67 14.62 17.25
N TRP A 37 -21.82 14.69 18.27
CA TRP A 37 -20.46 15.21 18.09
C TRP A 37 -19.66 14.36 17.10
N VAL A 38 -19.69 13.02 17.25
CA VAL A 38 -19.05 12.10 16.31
C VAL A 38 -19.56 12.33 14.89
N LYS A 39 -20.88 12.49 14.72
CA LYS A 39 -21.52 12.79 13.43
C LYS A 39 -21.04 14.12 12.82
N GLU A 40 -20.85 15.15 13.64
CA GLU A 40 -20.48 16.50 13.18
C GLU A 40 -18.97 16.67 12.94
N ASN A 41 -18.13 15.74 13.39
CA ASN A 41 -16.67 15.90 13.39
C ASN A 41 -15.93 14.82 12.59
N ARG A 42 -16.57 14.24 11.56
CA ARG A 42 -15.99 13.21 10.66
C ARG A 42 -14.55 13.52 10.20
N GLU A 43 -14.31 14.72 9.67
CA GLU A 43 -13.00 15.11 9.11
C GLU A 43 -11.88 15.08 10.15
N PHE A 44 -12.19 15.51 11.39
CA PHE A 44 -11.25 15.47 12.51
C PHE A 44 -10.88 14.04 12.89
N LEU A 45 -11.82 13.10 12.83
CA LEU A 45 -11.63 11.70 13.20
C LEU A 45 -10.73 10.93 12.21
N PHE A 46 -10.89 11.17 10.91
CA PHE A 46 -10.23 10.39 9.85
C PHE A 46 -9.09 11.11 9.14
N ARG A 47 -8.69 12.30 9.61
CA ARG A 47 -7.53 13.06 9.10
C ARG A 47 -7.67 13.47 7.63
N HIS A 48 -8.88 13.78 7.19
CA HIS A 48 -9.12 14.36 5.87
C HIS A 48 -9.16 15.89 5.90
N GLY A 49 -8.97 16.52 4.75
CA GLY A 49 -9.01 17.98 4.62
C GLY A 49 -7.87 18.67 5.38
N ARG A 50 -8.19 19.72 6.17
CA ARG A 50 -7.19 20.56 6.85
C ARG A 50 -6.33 19.82 7.90
N PHE A 51 -6.68 18.58 8.26
CA PHE A 51 -6.02 17.82 9.32
C PHE A 51 -5.01 16.78 8.83
N GLN A 52 -4.92 16.54 7.52
CA GLN A 52 -4.07 15.49 6.92
C GLN A 52 -2.59 15.65 7.25
N PHE A 53 -2.12 16.90 7.40
CA PHE A 53 -0.71 17.24 7.63
C PHE A 53 -0.44 17.86 9.00
N VAL A 54 -1.46 17.92 9.86
CA VAL A 54 -1.32 18.57 11.17
C VAL A 54 -0.83 17.52 12.17
N ASP A 55 0.29 17.82 12.82
CA ASP A 55 0.85 17.00 13.88
C ASP A 55 -0.03 17.01 15.15
N ALA A 56 0.38 16.27 16.19
CA ALA A 56 -0.38 16.24 17.44
C ALA A 56 -0.54 17.65 18.05
N ALA A 57 0.48 18.50 17.94
CA ALA A 57 0.47 19.85 18.49
C ALA A 57 -0.53 20.77 17.78
N GLY A 58 -0.60 20.73 16.45
CA GLY A 58 -1.57 21.53 15.70
C GLY A 58 -3.02 21.01 15.81
N ARG A 59 -3.21 19.74 16.19
CA ARG A 59 -4.55 19.17 16.46
C ARG A 59 -5.06 19.49 17.87
N GLN A 60 -4.15 19.69 18.83
CA GLN A 60 -4.48 19.95 20.22
C GLN A 60 -5.52 21.06 20.42
N PRO A 61 -5.44 22.24 19.75
CA PRO A 61 -6.43 23.31 19.92
C PRO A 61 -7.86 22.92 19.50
N HIS A 62 -8.00 22.08 18.46
CA HIS A 62 -9.30 21.59 18.01
C HIS A 62 -9.89 20.60 19.00
N PHE A 63 -9.04 19.73 19.54
CA PHE A 63 -9.43 18.78 20.56
C PHE A 63 -9.76 19.48 21.90
N ASP A 64 -9.03 20.51 22.28
CA ASP A 64 -9.31 21.33 23.47
C ASP A 64 -10.62 22.11 23.31
N ARG A 65 -10.91 22.63 22.12
CA ARG A 65 -12.22 23.21 21.80
C ARG A 65 -13.34 22.19 21.94
N PHE A 66 -13.12 20.95 21.50
CA PHE A 66 -14.07 19.87 21.72
C PHE A 66 -14.26 19.58 23.21
N LYS A 67 -13.16 19.37 23.96
CA LYS A 67 -13.19 19.20 25.42
C LYS A 67 -14.02 20.32 26.06
N GLY A 68 -13.70 21.58 25.78
CA GLY A 68 -14.46 22.73 26.27
C GLY A 68 -15.96 22.70 25.92
N SER A 69 -16.34 22.19 24.74
CA SER A 69 -17.75 22.07 24.35
C SER A 69 -18.54 21.02 25.16
N ILE A 70 -17.83 20.07 25.79
CA ILE A 70 -18.39 19.01 26.64
C ILE A 70 -18.03 19.14 28.13
N SER A 71 -17.06 19.97 28.51
CA SER A 71 -16.50 20.10 29.87
C SER A 71 -17.53 20.49 30.92
N ASP A 72 -18.45 21.39 30.60
CA ASP A 72 -19.49 21.86 31.54
C ASP A 72 -20.66 20.88 31.70
N ARG A 73 -20.58 19.69 31.09
CA ARG A 73 -21.69 18.74 31.02
C ARG A 73 -21.47 17.55 31.96
N PRO A 74 -22.52 17.08 32.67
CA PRO A 74 -22.43 15.89 33.51
C PRO A 74 -22.13 14.65 32.65
N GLY A 75 -21.01 13.97 32.91
CA GLY A 75 -20.57 12.76 32.19
C GLY A 75 -19.59 12.99 31.04
N HIS A 76 -18.90 14.12 31.01
CA HIS A 76 -17.87 14.41 29.99
C HIS A 76 -16.73 13.38 30.01
N GLU A 77 -16.26 12.95 31.19
CA GLU A 77 -15.21 11.92 31.32
C GLU A 77 -15.63 10.59 30.66
N GLN A 78 -16.87 10.16 30.89
CA GLN A 78 -17.46 8.95 30.29
C GLN A 78 -17.59 9.09 28.76
N THR A 79 -17.84 10.30 28.27
CA THR A 79 -17.91 10.57 26.82
C THR A 79 -16.53 10.50 26.19
N ILE A 80 -15.51 11.07 26.84
CA ILE A 80 -14.11 10.97 26.40
C ILE A 80 -13.66 9.51 26.44
N GLU A 81 -13.99 8.76 27.49
CA GLU A 81 -13.70 7.32 27.61
C GLU A 81 -14.34 6.51 26.47
N LEU A 82 -15.62 6.73 26.19
CA LEU A 82 -16.31 6.07 25.07
C LEU A 82 -15.67 6.43 23.72
N LEU A 83 -15.32 7.69 23.49
CA LEU A 83 -14.67 8.12 22.26
C LEU A 83 -13.27 7.55 22.11
N SER A 84 -12.51 7.46 23.19
CA SER A 84 -11.21 6.79 23.23
C SER A 84 -11.32 5.30 22.91
N ALA A 85 -12.39 4.64 23.33
CA ALA A 85 -12.66 3.24 23.00
C ALA A 85 -13.10 3.07 21.53
N LEU A 86 -13.91 3.99 20.99
CA LEU A 86 -14.40 3.93 19.60
C LEU A 86 -13.37 4.41 18.58
N PHE A 87 -12.50 5.35 18.95
CA PHE A 87 -11.47 5.94 18.10
C PHE A 87 -10.13 5.90 18.86
N PRO A 88 -9.45 4.75 18.89
CA PRO A 88 -8.20 4.57 19.64
C PRO A 88 -7.12 5.60 19.28
N THR A 89 -7.11 6.10 18.04
CA THR A 89 -6.19 7.14 17.55
C THR A 89 -6.36 8.51 18.22
N LEU A 90 -7.47 8.75 18.95
CA LEU A 90 -7.70 9.98 19.72
C LEU A 90 -7.18 9.90 21.16
N THR A 91 -6.80 8.71 21.64
CA THR A 91 -6.35 8.49 23.03
C THR A 91 -5.12 9.34 23.37
N GLU A 92 -4.21 9.52 22.41
CA GLU A 92 -3.02 10.38 22.55
C GLU A 92 -3.40 11.84 22.81
N LEU A 93 -4.40 12.37 22.09
CA LEU A 93 -4.89 13.75 22.24
C LEU A 93 -5.70 13.93 23.54
N ALA A 94 -6.35 12.86 23.99
CA ALA A 94 -7.14 12.85 25.22
C ALA A 94 -6.32 13.18 26.48
N GLY A 95 -4.99 12.98 26.45
CA GLY A 95 -4.11 13.22 27.60
C GLY A 95 -4.41 12.26 28.77
N THR A 96 -5.26 11.26 28.55
CA THR A 96 -5.57 10.20 29.50
C THR A 96 -4.39 9.25 29.56
N ARG A 97 -3.40 9.60 30.39
CA ARG A 97 -2.31 8.72 30.82
C ARG A 97 -2.94 7.53 31.56
N GLY A 98 -3.27 6.47 30.86
CA GLY A 98 -3.88 5.27 31.45
C GLY A 98 -4.65 4.36 30.50
N PHE A 99 -5.07 4.83 29.32
CA PHE A 99 -5.68 3.95 28.31
C PHE A 99 -4.59 3.39 27.40
N ILE A 100 -4.10 2.19 27.74
CA ILE A 100 -3.05 1.42 27.05
C ILE A 100 -3.62 0.73 25.79
N PHE A 101 -4.39 1.45 24.98
CA PHE A 101 -4.99 0.86 23.77
C PHE A 101 -4.68 1.72 22.55
N THR A 102 -3.40 1.85 22.22
CA THR A 102 -3.02 2.10 20.82
C THR A 102 -3.17 0.77 20.08
N GLU A 103 -4.41 0.40 19.78
CA GLU A 103 -4.69 -0.74 18.92
C GLU A 103 -4.04 -0.50 17.55
N PRO A 104 -3.28 -1.46 17.00
CA PRO A 104 -2.71 -1.32 15.66
C PRO A 104 -3.79 -1.02 14.62
N TYR A 105 -3.49 -0.15 13.66
CA TYR A 105 -4.46 0.29 12.66
C TYR A 105 -5.06 -0.88 11.87
N PHE A 106 -4.27 -1.91 11.53
CA PHE A 106 -4.77 -3.09 10.80
C PHE A 106 -5.86 -3.85 11.57
N THR A 107 -5.79 -3.88 12.92
CA THR A 107 -6.83 -4.51 13.75
C THR A 107 -8.13 -3.70 13.70
N THR A 108 -8.01 -2.37 13.70
CA THR A 108 -9.15 -1.47 13.55
C THR A 108 -9.78 -1.59 12.15
N ALA A 109 -8.94 -1.62 11.11
CA ALA A 109 -9.33 -1.78 9.71
C ALA A 109 -10.06 -3.12 9.48
N THR A 110 -9.51 -4.22 10.01
CA THR A 110 -10.09 -5.57 9.90
C THR A 110 -11.50 -5.68 10.48
N ARG A 111 -11.77 -5.00 11.61
CA ARG A 111 -13.12 -4.97 12.19
C ARG A 111 -14.13 -4.26 11.28
N ARG A 112 -13.66 -3.28 10.50
CA ARG A 112 -14.45 -2.39 9.63
C ARG A 112 -15.64 -1.74 10.33
N GLY A 113 -15.41 -1.33 11.58
CA GLY A 113 -16.40 -0.67 12.43
C GLY A 113 -16.39 0.86 12.27
N ILE A 114 -17.13 1.55 13.13
CA ILE A 114 -17.25 3.03 13.15
C ILE A 114 -15.92 3.77 13.32
N ALA A 115 -14.88 3.07 13.76
CA ALA A 115 -13.50 3.53 13.89
C ALA A 115 -12.76 3.67 12.54
N THR A 116 -13.36 3.17 11.46
CA THR A 116 -12.89 3.32 10.07
C THR A 116 -13.82 4.28 9.34
N GLU A 117 -13.30 5.02 8.36
CA GLU A 117 -14.10 5.96 7.58
C GLU A 117 -15.28 5.27 6.89
N ALA A 118 -15.01 4.14 6.23
CA ALA A 118 -16.03 3.33 5.57
C ALA A 118 -17.14 2.85 6.53
N GLY A 119 -16.75 2.39 7.73
CA GLY A 119 -17.70 1.92 8.73
C GLY A 119 -18.46 3.08 9.40
N TYR A 120 -17.83 4.23 9.56
CA TYR A 120 -18.49 5.46 10.01
C TYR A 120 -19.56 5.90 9.01
N ASP A 121 -19.21 5.97 7.73
CA ASP A 121 -20.14 6.36 6.68
C ASP A 121 -21.32 5.41 6.60
N ALA A 122 -21.05 4.10 6.59
CA ALA A 122 -22.10 3.08 6.62
C ALA A 122 -23.04 3.25 7.82
N TYR A 123 -22.50 3.57 8.99
CA TYR A 123 -23.28 3.73 10.21
C TYR A 123 -24.09 5.04 10.26
N PHE A 124 -23.50 6.18 9.90
CA PHE A 124 -24.14 7.49 10.03
C PHE A 124 -24.91 7.95 8.79
N LEU A 125 -24.49 7.53 7.59
CA LEU A 125 -25.15 7.84 6.33
C LEU A 125 -26.17 6.77 5.93
N LEU A 126 -26.16 5.60 6.61
CA LEU A 126 -27.00 4.45 6.31
C LEU A 126 -26.83 3.92 4.88
N THR A 127 -25.68 4.19 4.28
CA THR A 127 -25.30 3.74 2.94
C THR A 127 -23.84 3.32 2.93
N PRO A 128 -23.45 2.22 2.26
CA PRO A 128 -22.04 1.87 2.08
C PRO A 128 -21.27 3.04 1.47
N SER A 129 -20.05 3.28 1.96
CA SER A 129 -19.18 4.29 1.36
C SER A 129 -18.82 3.89 -0.08
N SER A 130 -18.96 4.83 -1.02
CA SER A 130 -18.53 4.65 -2.41
C SER A 130 -17.01 4.54 -2.55
N ASP A 131 -16.29 5.02 -1.55
CA ASP A 131 -14.83 5.11 -1.52
C ASP A 131 -14.18 3.91 -0.84
N ALA A 132 -14.97 2.89 -0.51
CA ALA A 132 -14.53 1.72 0.22
C ALA A 132 -14.93 0.43 -0.47
N ILE A 133 -14.04 -0.57 -0.44
CA ILE A 133 -14.39 -1.93 -0.84
C ILE A 133 -15.33 -2.54 0.22
N PRO A 134 -16.52 -3.06 -0.13
CA PRO A 134 -17.40 -3.68 0.86
C PRO A 134 -16.70 -4.80 1.66
N LYS A 135 -16.90 -4.83 2.99
CA LYS A 135 -16.29 -5.84 3.88
C LYS A 135 -16.48 -7.26 3.38
N ARG A 136 -17.69 -7.57 2.91
CA ARG A 136 -18.04 -8.88 2.35
C ARG A 136 -17.12 -9.29 1.20
N ILE A 137 -16.74 -8.37 0.31
CA ILE A 137 -15.83 -8.66 -0.79
C ILE A 137 -14.43 -9.03 -0.25
N ILE A 138 -13.97 -8.37 0.81
CA ILE A 138 -12.70 -8.70 1.47
C ILE A 138 -12.79 -10.06 2.19
N ASP A 139 -13.90 -10.33 2.85
CA ASP A 139 -14.12 -11.62 3.52
C ASP A 139 -14.20 -12.76 2.48
N ASP A 140 -14.87 -12.53 1.35
CA ASP A 140 -15.01 -13.50 0.24
C ASP A 140 -13.65 -13.76 -0.43
N ILE A 141 -12.86 -12.73 -0.74
CA ILE A 141 -11.53 -12.89 -1.40
C ILE A 141 -10.48 -13.53 -0.49
N THR A 142 -10.65 -13.42 0.83
CA THR A 142 -9.74 -14.03 1.83
C THR A 142 -10.26 -15.36 2.39
N SER A 143 -11.39 -15.84 1.87
CA SER A 143 -11.97 -17.13 2.26
C SER A 143 -11.10 -18.30 1.84
N ALA A 144 -11.07 -19.36 2.65
CA ALA A 144 -10.37 -20.60 2.32
C ALA A 144 -10.96 -21.31 1.08
N ASP A 145 -12.24 -21.09 0.81
CA ASP A 145 -12.99 -21.73 -0.28
C ASP A 145 -13.06 -20.87 -1.55
N VAL A 146 -12.35 -19.74 -1.60
CA VAL A 146 -12.41 -18.82 -2.74
C VAL A 146 -11.85 -19.47 -4.01
N MET A 147 -12.58 -19.34 -5.11
CA MET A 147 -12.16 -19.87 -6.41
C MET A 147 -11.36 -18.84 -7.21
N LEU A 148 -10.43 -19.30 -8.05
CA LEU A 148 -9.56 -18.42 -8.86
C LEU A 148 -10.36 -17.38 -9.67
N ASN A 149 -11.43 -17.82 -10.33
CA ASN A 149 -12.31 -16.95 -11.13
C ASN A 149 -13.05 -15.91 -10.29
N GLU A 150 -13.34 -16.19 -9.01
CA GLU A 150 -13.94 -15.22 -8.10
C GLU A 150 -12.93 -14.16 -7.70
N VAL A 151 -11.69 -14.56 -7.39
CA VAL A 151 -10.59 -13.63 -7.09
C VAL A 151 -10.33 -12.70 -8.28
N THR A 152 -10.18 -13.24 -9.48
CA THR A 152 -9.94 -12.44 -10.69
C THR A 152 -11.13 -11.54 -11.04
N SER A 153 -12.36 -12.05 -10.88
CA SER A 153 -13.58 -11.25 -11.03
C SER A 153 -13.60 -10.07 -10.05
N ILE A 154 -13.33 -10.31 -8.76
CA ILE A 154 -13.29 -9.24 -7.75
C ILE A 154 -12.25 -8.19 -8.14
N ILE A 155 -11.01 -8.59 -8.43
CA ILE A 155 -9.95 -7.66 -8.81
C ILE A 155 -10.35 -6.88 -10.06
N SER A 156 -10.81 -7.56 -11.12
CA SER A 156 -11.21 -6.91 -12.37
C SER A 156 -12.32 -5.88 -12.19
N THR A 157 -13.28 -6.13 -11.29
CA THR A 157 -14.34 -5.16 -10.99
C THR A 157 -13.86 -3.93 -10.21
N THR A 158 -12.66 -3.98 -9.62
CA THR A 158 -12.05 -2.83 -8.93
C THR A 158 -11.10 -2.03 -9.82
N LEU A 159 -10.58 -2.62 -10.89
CA LEU A 159 -9.76 -1.94 -11.89
C LEU A 159 -10.55 -0.85 -12.61
N GLY A 160 -9.89 0.26 -12.94
CA GLY A 160 -10.47 1.45 -13.53
C GLY A 160 -11.36 2.30 -12.59
N LYS A 161 -11.83 1.75 -11.47
CA LYS A 161 -12.61 2.51 -10.48
C LYS A 161 -11.72 3.47 -9.70
N ARG A 162 -12.31 4.61 -9.32
CA ARG A 162 -11.67 5.66 -8.53
C ARG A 162 -12.57 6.02 -7.36
N ASP A 163 -11.96 6.33 -6.22
CA ASP A 163 -12.67 6.98 -5.11
C ASP A 163 -12.97 8.46 -5.42
N THR A 164 -13.67 9.14 -4.51
CA THR A 164 -13.95 10.58 -4.61
C THR A 164 -12.70 11.46 -4.69
N SER A 165 -11.54 10.96 -4.26
CA SER A 165 -10.24 11.65 -4.33
C SER A 165 -9.45 11.32 -5.61
N GLY A 166 -10.01 10.50 -6.51
CA GLY A 166 -9.35 10.09 -7.75
C GLY A 166 -8.28 9.00 -7.57
N VAL A 167 -8.22 8.34 -6.42
CA VAL A 167 -7.29 7.24 -6.14
C VAL A 167 -7.85 5.93 -6.70
N PRO A 168 -7.03 5.09 -7.38
CA PRO A 168 -7.45 3.76 -7.84
C PRO A 168 -8.00 2.87 -6.71
N MET A 169 -9.22 2.35 -6.88
CA MET A 169 -9.85 1.49 -5.86
C MET A 169 -9.12 0.15 -5.65
N VAL A 170 -8.30 -0.28 -6.61
CA VAL A 170 -7.46 -1.48 -6.45
C VAL A 170 -6.41 -1.29 -5.35
N ILE A 171 -5.95 -0.05 -5.10
CA ILE A 171 -5.04 0.25 -3.98
C ILE A 171 -5.72 -0.10 -2.66
N GLU A 172 -6.97 0.34 -2.50
CA GLU A 172 -7.79 0.06 -1.31
C GLU A 172 -8.02 -1.45 -1.14
N LEU A 173 -8.33 -2.17 -2.23
CA LEU A 173 -8.48 -3.62 -2.20
C LEU A 173 -7.21 -4.31 -1.70
N LEU A 174 -6.05 -3.99 -2.28
CA LEU A 174 -4.77 -4.62 -1.92
C LEU A 174 -4.37 -4.31 -0.47
N MET A 175 -4.62 -3.09 0.00
CA MET A 175 -4.36 -2.70 1.40
C MET A 175 -5.27 -3.45 2.37
N GLU A 176 -6.57 -3.54 2.08
CA GLU A 176 -7.54 -4.25 2.93
C GLU A 176 -7.25 -5.74 3.01
N VAL A 177 -6.86 -6.38 1.91
CA VAL A 177 -6.40 -7.78 1.92
C VAL A 177 -5.13 -7.91 2.74
N GLY A 178 -4.18 -6.99 2.59
CA GLY A 178 -2.96 -6.93 3.41
C GLY A 178 -3.26 -6.87 4.91
N TYR A 179 -4.20 -6.01 5.33
CA TYR A 179 -4.60 -5.92 6.74
C TYR A 179 -5.14 -7.23 7.30
N ARG A 180 -5.79 -8.07 6.48
CA ARG A 180 -6.24 -9.39 6.93
C ARG A 180 -5.07 -10.33 7.17
N PHE A 181 -4.06 -10.31 6.31
CA PHE A 181 -2.84 -11.11 6.51
C PHE A 181 -1.96 -10.57 7.64
N ASP A 182 -2.08 -9.30 8.02
CA ASP A 182 -1.42 -8.75 9.22
C ASP A 182 -2.14 -9.12 10.53
N ALA A 183 -3.40 -9.58 10.47
CA ALA A 183 -4.16 -10.00 11.64
C ALA A 183 -3.59 -11.27 12.30
N GLU A 184 -3.95 -11.50 13.57
CA GLU A 184 -3.55 -12.67 14.34
C GLU A 184 -4.78 -13.46 14.83
N PRO A 185 -4.98 -14.72 14.37
CA PRO A 185 -4.22 -15.41 13.33
C PRO A 185 -4.53 -14.88 11.92
N PRO A 186 -3.57 -14.94 10.97
CA PRO A 186 -3.83 -14.56 9.58
C PRO A 186 -4.68 -15.62 8.85
N PRO A 187 -5.41 -15.25 7.79
CA PRO A 187 -6.04 -16.20 6.88
C PRO A 187 -5.01 -17.16 6.26
N THR A 188 -5.45 -18.34 5.85
CA THR A 188 -4.63 -19.28 5.08
C THR A 188 -4.47 -18.75 3.66
N LEU A 189 -3.23 -18.66 3.17
CA LEU A 189 -2.96 -18.32 1.77
C LEU A 189 -3.42 -19.47 0.85
N THR A 190 -4.38 -19.19 -0.03
CA THR A 190 -4.88 -20.17 -1.00
C THR A 190 -4.20 -20.02 -2.36
N ALA A 191 -4.13 -21.11 -3.11
CA ALA A 191 -3.64 -21.10 -4.50
C ALA A 191 -4.48 -20.18 -5.40
N SER A 192 -5.80 -20.14 -5.17
CA SER A 192 -6.72 -19.25 -5.87
C SER A 192 -6.40 -17.77 -5.66
N LEU A 193 -6.15 -17.36 -4.42
CA LEU A 193 -5.82 -15.97 -4.10
C LEU A 193 -4.49 -15.55 -4.74
N LEU A 194 -3.44 -16.37 -4.56
CA LEU A 194 -2.13 -16.08 -5.14
C LEU A 194 -2.19 -16.08 -6.67
N GLY A 195 -2.81 -17.11 -7.27
CA GLY A 195 -2.98 -17.22 -8.71
C GLY A 195 -3.75 -16.03 -9.29
N GLY A 196 -4.83 -15.60 -8.65
CA GLY A 196 -5.63 -14.46 -9.12
C GLY A 196 -4.88 -13.13 -9.06
N LEU A 197 -4.02 -12.94 -8.04
CA LEU A 197 -3.13 -11.77 -7.96
C LEU A 197 -2.06 -11.76 -9.06
N PHE A 198 -1.49 -12.93 -9.38
CA PHE A 198 -0.53 -13.07 -10.50
C PHE A 198 -1.22 -12.88 -11.85
N GLU A 199 -2.41 -13.43 -12.05
CA GLU A 199 -3.18 -13.29 -13.30
C GLU A 199 -3.58 -11.83 -13.55
N ALA A 200 -4.00 -11.12 -12.51
CA ALA A 200 -4.39 -9.71 -12.61
C ALA A 200 -3.21 -8.73 -12.57
N SER A 201 -1.99 -9.20 -12.32
CA SER A 201 -0.81 -8.36 -12.07
C SER A 201 -0.56 -7.35 -13.19
N GLY A 202 -0.59 -7.78 -14.46
CA GLY A 202 -0.37 -6.89 -15.60
C GLY A 202 -1.34 -5.71 -15.63
N SER A 203 -2.62 -5.95 -15.32
CA SER A 203 -3.63 -4.90 -15.27
C SER A 203 -3.49 -4.01 -14.02
N ILE A 204 -3.09 -4.58 -12.87
CA ILE A 204 -2.81 -3.79 -11.66
C ILE A 204 -1.62 -2.86 -11.89
N LEU A 205 -0.54 -3.35 -12.52
CA LEU A 205 0.66 -2.56 -12.80
C LEU A 205 0.39 -1.43 -13.80
N ALA A 206 -0.59 -1.61 -14.70
CA ALA A 206 -1.00 -0.59 -15.66
C ALA A 206 -1.86 0.53 -15.04
N GLU A 207 -2.32 0.40 -13.79
CA GLU A 207 -3.09 1.45 -13.12
C GLU A 207 -2.21 2.69 -12.86
N PRO A 208 -2.65 3.89 -13.27
CA PRO A 208 -1.88 5.10 -13.08
C PRO A 208 -1.68 5.38 -11.59
N THR A 209 -0.45 5.75 -11.24
CA THR A 209 -0.15 6.22 -9.88
C THR A 209 -0.66 7.66 -9.73
N PRO A 210 -1.54 7.94 -8.75
CA PRO A 210 -2.06 9.30 -8.55
C PRO A 210 -0.92 10.28 -8.22
N LEU A 211 -0.82 11.37 -8.99
CA LEU A 211 0.18 12.42 -8.77
C LEU A 211 -0.03 13.08 -7.39
N GLY A 212 1.05 13.25 -6.63
CA GLY A 212 1.00 13.91 -5.31
C GLY A 212 0.40 13.06 -4.18
N SER A 213 0.05 11.79 -4.45
CA SER A 213 -0.38 10.86 -3.41
C SER A 213 0.81 10.37 -2.59
N SER A 214 0.67 10.33 -1.26
CA SER A 214 1.60 9.63 -0.37
C SER A 214 1.42 8.11 -0.39
N ARG A 215 0.38 7.60 -1.05
CA ARG A 215 0.12 6.16 -1.17
C ARG A 215 1.10 5.54 -2.17
N PRO A 216 1.62 4.32 -1.90
CA PRO A 216 2.48 3.63 -2.84
C PRO A 216 1.75 3.30 -4.15
N ALA A 217 2.51 3.15 -5.23
CA ALA A 217 1.98 2.72 -6.52
C ALA A 217 1.30 1.33 -6.43
N PRO A 218 0.27 1.04 -7.24
CA PRO A 218 -0.44 -0.24 -7.22
C PRO A 218 0.49 -1.46 -7.32
N GLY A 219 1.49 -1.42 -8.23
CA GLY A 219 2.47 -2.50 -8.39
C GLY A 219 3.33 -2.73 -7.14
N ALA A 220 3.71 -1.65 -6.44
CA ALA A 220 4.48 -1.76 -5.19
C ALA A 220 3.66 -2.40 -4.07
N LEU A 221 2.37 -2.05 -3.97
CA LEU A 221 1.44 -2.66 -3.02
C LEU A 221 1.17 -4.13 -3.33
N LEU A 222 0.92 -4.47 -4.59
CA LEU A 222 0.73 -5.85 -5.02
C LEU A 222 1.94 -6.71 -4.67
N ALA A 223 3.14 -6.24 -5.01
CA ALA A 223 4.37 -6.94 -4.71
C ALA A 223 4.52 -7.12 -3.19
N THR A 224 4.31 -6.05 -2.41
CA THR A 224 4.39 -6.11 -0.94
C THR A 224 3.41 -7.12 -0.37
N LEU A 225 2.15 -7.10 -0.80
CA LEU A 225 1.12 -8.03 -0.38
C LEU A 225 1.52 -9.48 -0.67
N VAL A 226 1.95 -9.77 -1.90
CA VAL A 226 2.38 -11.13 -2.29
C VAL A 226 3.50 -11.63 -1.37
N PHE A 227 4.53 -10.82 -1.12
CA PHE A 227 5.62 -11.25 -0.24
C PHE A 227 5.18 -11.41 1.21
N THR A 228 4.37 -10.49 1.75
CA THR A 228 3.85 -10.62 3.13
C THR A 228 3.03 -11.90 3.32
N MET A 229 2.26 -12.32 2.31
CA MET A 229 1.52 -13.58 2.38
C MET A 229 2.45 -14.81 2.34
N LEU A 230 3.49 -14.78 1.48
CA LEU A 230 4.46 -15.86 1.34
C LEU A 230 5.40 -15.99 2.55
N GLU A 231 5.80 -14.87 3.15
CA GLU A 231 6.63 -14.83 4.37
C GLU A 231 5.96 -15.51 5.58
N LYS A 232 4.63 -15.68 5.54
CA LYS A 232 3.85 -16.35 6.59
C LYS A 232 3.68 -17.86 6.35
N GLN A 233 4.16 -18.38 5.22
CA GLN A 233 4.12 -19.81 4.90
C GLN A 233 5.47 -20.46 5.18
N ASP A 234 5.48 -21.78 5.37
CA ASP A 234 6.72 -22.56 5.31
C ASP A 234 7.24 -22.67 3.86
N GLU A 235 8.50 -23.05 3.70
CA GLU A 235 9.17 -23.12 2.40
C GLU A 235 8.47 -24.08 1.40
N GLU A 236 7.99 -25.23 1.89
CA GLU A 236 7.34 -26.23 1.05
C GLU A 236 5.97 -25.71 0.55
N ALA A 237 5.20 -25.11 1.45
CA ALA A 237 3.93 -24.46 1.13
C ALA A 237 4.14 -23.31 0.14
N THR A 238 5.14 -22.44 0.36
CA THR A 238 5.48 -21.36 -0.56
C THR A 238 5.80 -21.90 -1.95
N MET A 239 6.67 -22.90 -2.06
CA MET A 239 7.03 -23.47 -3.36
C MET A 239 5.82 -24.05 -4.10
N ARG A 240 4.95 -24.78 -3.38
CA ARG A 240 3.72 -25.37 -3.93
C ARG A 240 2.74 -24.33 -4.45
N LEU A 241 2.66 -23.16 -3.80
CA LEU A 241 1.75 -22.08 -4.17
C LEU A 241 2.34 -21.17 -5.26
N LEU A 242 3.61 -20.79 -5.11
CA LEU A 242 4.27 -19.79 -5.96
C LEU A 242 4.56 -20.32 -7.36
N LEU A 243 5.08 -21.55 -7.51
CA LEU A 243 5.50 -22.04 -8.83
C LEU A 243 4.34 -22.07 -9.86
N PRO A 244 3.16 -22.64 -9.55
CA PRO A 244 2.05 -22.62 -10.50
C PRO A 244 1.56 -21.20 -10.83
N ALA A 245 1.49 -20.31 -9.83
CA ALA A 245 1.09 -18.92 -10.04
C ALA A 245 2.09 -18.16 -10.92
N TYR A 246 3.39 -18.37 -10.70
CA TYR A 246 4.47 -17.77 -11.46
C TYR A 246 4.51 -18.26 -12.91
N GLU A 247 4.30 -19.56 -13.12
CA GLU A 247 4.24 -20.17 -14.44
C GLU A 247 3.07 -19.59 -15.26
N ALA A 248 1.88 -19.53 -14.67
CA ALA A 248 0.67 -19.00 -15.29
C ALA A 248 0.68 -17.48 -15.51
N CYS A 249 1.56 -16.75 -14.83
CA CYS A 249 1.63 -15.29 -14.90
C CYS A 249 2.04 -14.80 -16.30
N SER A 250 1.22 -13.93 -16.88
CA SER A 250 1.49 -13.28 -18.17
C SER A 250 2.27 -11.96 -18.04
N SER A 251 2.29 -11.34 -16.85
CA SER A 251 3.03 -10.09 -16.62
C SER A 251 4.51 -10.36 -16.41
N LEU A 252 5.31 -10.06 -17.44
CA LEU A 252 6.76 -10.15 -17.36
C LEU A 252 7.32 -9.20 -16.29
N ASP A 253 6.81 -7.98 -16.20
CA ASP A 253 7.17 -7.02 -15.15
C ASP A 253 7.03 -7.59 -13.74
N PHE A 254 5.89 -8.22 -13.47
CA PHE A 254 5.63 -8.79 -12.15
C PHE A 254 6.46 -10.04 -11.88
N CYS A 255 6.71 -10.87 -12.90
CA CYS A 255 7.63 -11.99 -12.80
C CYS A 255 9.06 -11.55 -12.48
N VAL A 256 9.56 -10.51 -13.17
CA VAL A 256 10.88 -9.92 -12.94
C VAL A 256 10.98 -9.36 -11.51
N GLU A 257 10.01 -8.56 -11.08
CA GLU A 257 9.96 -8.00 -9.73
C GLU A 257 9.94 -9.10 -8.66
N THR A 258 9.14 -10.14 -8.88
CA THR A 258 9.04 -11.30 -7.97
C THR A 258 10.37 -12.04 -7.84
N TYR A 259 11.01 -12.34 -8.96
CA TYR A 259 12.32 -12.98 -8.96
C TYR A 259 13.37 -12.09 -8.29
N PHE A 260 13.44 -10.82 -8.69
CA PHE A 260 14.41 -9.86 -8.16
C PHE A 260 14.33 -9.76 -6.64
N LYS A 261 13.14 -9.60 -6.06
CA LYS A 261 13.01 -9.52 -4.59
C LYS A 261 13.34 -10.84 -3.90
N ALA A 262 13.01 -11.97 -4.51
CA ALA A 262 13.33 -13.28 -3.96
C ALA A 262 14.85 -13.54 -3.95
N ALA A 263 15.53 -13.23 -5.06
CA ALA A 263 16.98 -13.31 -5.18
C ALA A 263 17.68 -12.34 -4.22
N SER A 264 17.19 -11.12 -4.07
CA SER A 264 17.71 -10.16 -3.09
C SER A 264 17.51 -10.61 -1.65
N ALA A 265 16.37 -11.25 -1.31
CA ALA A 265 16.15 -11.80 0.02
C ALA A 265 17.13 -12.95 0.36
N LEU A 266 17.57 -13.69 -0.67
CA LEU A 266 18.62 -14.72 -0.56
C LEU A 266 20.04 -14.18 -0.73
N GLU A 267 20.23 -12.86 -0.80
CA GLU A 267 21.53 -12.19 -1.01
C GLU A 267 22.25 -12.55 -2.32
N GLU A 268 21.56 -13.16 -3.28
CA GLU A 268 22.05 -13.49 -4.63
C GLU A 268 22.15 -12.25 -5.53
N ILE A 269 21.38 -11.19 -5.21
CA ILE A 269 21.44 -9.88 -5.86
C ILE A 269 21.58 -8.80 -4.79
N GLN A 270 22.74 -8.13 -4.76
CA GLN A 270 23.09 -7.13 -3.76
C GLN A 270 22.94 -5.70 -4.31
N MET A 271 21.70 -5.23 -4.53
CA MET A 271 21.45 -3.83 -4.89
C MET A 271 21.19 -2.91 -3.68
N PHE A 272 20.82 -3.46 -2.52
CA PHE A 272 20.49 -2.67 -1.34
C PHE A 272 21.05 -3.32 -0.05
N PRO A 273 22.37 -3.21 0.22
CA PRO A 273 23.04 -3.96 1.28
C PRO A 273 22.49 -3.68 2.69
N HIS A 274 21.82 -2.54 2.89
CA HIS A 274 21.24 -2.14 4.17
C HIS A 274 19.80 -2.61 4.41
N ARG A 275 19.18 -3.30 3.44
CA ARG A 275 17.78 -3.78 3.54
C ARG A 275 17.71 -5.30 3.44
N ARG A 276 18.25 -5.98 4.45
CA ARG A 276 18.10 -7.44 4.58
C ARG A 276 16.63 -7.77 4.82
N ARG A 277 16.07 -8.60 3.95
CA ARG A 277 14.73 -9.17 4.11
C ARG A 277 14.85 -10.61 4.57
N THR A 278 13.86 -11.08 5.30
CA THR A 278 13.76 -12.50 5.64
C THR A 278 13.50 -13.29 4.34
N PRO A 279 14.30 -14.32 4.02
CA PRO A 279 14.00 -15.18 2.88
C PRO A 279 12.64 -15.86 3.05
N PHE A 280 11.77 -15.71 2.06
CA PHE A 280 10.46 -16.40 2.00
C PHE A 280 10.47 -17.60 1.04
N ILE A 281 11.54 -17.77 0.27
CA ILE A 281 11.82 -18.96 -0.53
C ILE A 281 13.23 -19.45 -0.25
N GLY A 282 13.46 -20.76 -0.44
CA GLY A 282 14.82 -21.30 -0.48
C GLY A 282 15.44 -21.32 -1.89
N PRO A 283 16.73 -21.67 -1.99
CA PRO A 283 17.50 -21.64 -3.24
C PRO A 283 16.93 -22.51 -4.35
N GLN A 284 16.33 -23.67 -4.01
CA GLN A 284 15.72 -24.56 -5.00
C GLN A 284 14.51 -23.93 -5.68
N CYS A 285 13.65 -23.26 -4.90
CA CYS A 285 12.51 -22.54 -5.44
C CYS A 285 12.99 -21.38 -6.32
N LEU A 286 14.01 -20.62 -5.87
CA LEU A 286 14.63 -19.53 -6.64
C LEU A 286 15.14 -20.01 -8.00
N GLN A 287 15.84 -21.14 -8.03
CA GLN A 287 16.33 -21.72 -9.27
C GLN A 287 15.19 -22.00 -10.25
N ARG A 288 14.11 -22.64 -9.79
CA ARG A 288 12.96 -23.00 -10.64
C ARG A 288 12.21 -21.77 -11.17
N ILE A 289 11.99 -20.74 -10.36
CA ILE A 289 11.42 -19.48 -10.86
C ILE A 289 12.37 -18.77 -11.83
N GLY A 290 13.70 -18.91 -11.65
CA GLY A 290 14.71 -18.38 -12.57
C GLY A 290 14.67 -19.05 -13.94
N GLU A 291 14.52 -20.38 -13.99
CA GLU A 291 14.36 -21.14 -15.24
C GLU A 291 13.08 -20.70 -15.99
N LEU A 292 11.96 -20.56 -15.26
CA LEU A 292 10.70 -20.04 -15.82
C LEU A 292 10.84 -18.60 -16.35
N LEU A 293 11.51 -17.73 -15.59
CA LEU A 293 11.74 -16.35 -15.98
C LEU A 293 12.61 -16.27 -17.24
N LEU A 294 13.69 -17.06 -17.33
CA LEU A 294 14.56 -17.08 -18.51
C LEU A 294 13.80 -17.48 -19.78
N GLY A 295 12.89 -18.46 -19.68
CA GLY A 295 12.01 -18.83 -20.78
C GLY A 295 11.14 -17.66 -21.25
N LYS A 296 10.51 -16.95 -20.30
CA LYS A 296 9.68 -15.77 -20.59
C LYS A 296 10.52 -14.61 -21.17
N LEU A 297 11.71 -14.37 -20.65
CA LEU A 297 12.64 -13.34 -21.14
C LEU A 297 13.10 -13.62 -22.57
N THR A 298 13.43 -14.87 -22.87
CA THR A 298 13.87 -15.29 -24.20
C THR A 298 12.74 -15.13 -25.22
N ALA A 299 11.51 -15.54 -24.86
CA ALA A 299 10.33 -15.32 -25.69
C ALA A 299 10.09 -13.82 -25.95
N ALA A 300 10.12 -13.00 -24.89
CA ALA A 300 9.91 -11.56 -24.96
C ALA A 300 11.01 -10.81 -25.74
N LYS A 301 12.26 -11.31 -25.70
CA LYS A 301 13.35 -10.80 -26.52
C LYS A 301 13.10 -11.08 -28.00
N ASN A 302 12.65 -12.30 -28.34
CA ASN A 302 12.44 -12.73 -29.71
C ASN A 302 11.25 -12.02 -30.39
N ASP A 303 10.17 -11.74 -29.64
CA ASP A 303 9.00 -11.01 -30.14
C ASP A 303 9.08 -9.48 -29.96
N LYS A 304 10.18 -8.99 -29.38
CA LYS A 304 10.46 -7.57 -29.06
C LYS A 304 9.56 -6.96 -27.99
N SER A 305 8.71 -7.74 -27.32
CA SER A 305 7.88 -7.26 -26.20
C SER A 305 8.69 -6.87 -24.97
N LEU A 306 9.96 -7.32 -24.86
CA LEU A 306 10.86 -6.92 -23.79
C LEU A 306 11.07 -5.39 -23.71
N ASN A 307 10.90 -4.68 -24.83
CA ASN A 307 10.98 -3.22 -24.87
C ASN A 307 9.79 -2.53 -24.19
N ALA A 308 8.70 -3.24 -23.92
CA ALA A 308 7.52 -2.69 -23.25
C ALA A 308 7.58 -2.81 -21.71
N VAL A 309 8.52 -3.59 -21.17
CA VAL A 309 8.67 -3.82 -19.71
C VAL A 309 8.92 -2.50 -18.98
N ALA A 310 8.11 -2.22 -17.96
CA ALA A 310 8.20 -1.02 -17.14
C ALA A 310 9.36 -1.08 -16.12
N SER A 311 9.59 -2.23 -15.49
CA SER A 311 10.61 -2.46 -14.47
C SER A 311 11.95 -2.86 -15.09
N VAL A 312 12.58 -1.93 -15.82
CA VAL A 312 13.90 -2.18 -16.44
C VAL A 312 14.99 -2.40 -15.37
N TRP A 313 14.79 -1.84 -14.17
CA TRP A 313 15.72 -1.90 -13.05
C TRP A 313 15.81 -3.25 -12.37
N GLY A 314 14.69 -3.95 -12.23
CA GLY A 314 14.72 -5.35 -11.76
C GLY A 314 15.18 -6.30 -12.87
N LEU A 315 14.97 -5.93 -14.14
CA LEU A 315 15.19 -6.79 -15.29
C LEU A 315 16.66 -7.18 -15.50
N VAL A 316 17.57 -6.20 -15.58
CA VAL A 316 18.99 -6.47 -15.86
C VAL A 316 19.64 -7.31 -14.75
N PRO A 317 19.54 -6.94 -13.45
CA PRO A 317 20.09 -7.77 -12.38
C PRO A 317 19.48 -9.17 -12.32
N ALA A 318 18.15 -9.30 -12.50
CA ALA A 318 17.49 -10.60 -12.51
C ALA A 318 18.02 -11.48 -13.66
N TRP A 319 18.06 -10.94 -14.87
CA TRP A 319 18.49 -11.69 -16.05
C TRP A 319 19.97 -12.10 -15.94
N GLN A 320 20.85 -11.17 -15.57
CA GLN A 320 22.28 -11.47 -15.39
C GLN A 320 22.52 -12.44 -14.23
N ASN A 321 21.74 -12.38 -13.15
CA ASN A 321 21.82 -13.36 -12.08
C ASN A 321 21.45 -14.78 -12.56
N ILE A 322 20.51 -14.91 -13.50
CA ILE A 322 20.11 -16.21 -14.04
C ILE A 322 21.13 -16.75 -15.06
N THR A 323 21.55 -15.93 -16.04
CA THR A 323 22.42 -16.40 -17.14
C THR A 323 23.90 -16.39 -16.79
N LYS A 324 24.31 -15.61 -15.77
CA LYS A 324 25.71 -15.39 -15.37
C LYS A 324 26.59 -14.91 -16.54
N ASN A 325 26.02 -14.16 -17.48
CA ASN A 325 26.71 -13.62 -18.66
C ASN A 325 26.28 -12.17 -18.94
N ASP A 326 26.95 -11.51 -19.90
CA ASP A 326 26.72 -10.10 -20.24
C ASP A 326 25.55 -9.89 -21.22
N ASP A 327 24.74 -10.91 -21.54
CA ASP A 327 23.68 -10.79 -22.55
C ASP A 327 22.65 -9.72 -22.19
N ALA A 328 22.27 -9.64 -20.90
CA ALA A 328 21.33 -8.66 -20.39
C ALA A 328 21.88 -7.23 -20.50
N LYS A 329 23.14 -7.05 -20.08
CA LYS A 329 23.87 -5.78 -20.15
C LYS A 329 24.04 -5.29 -21.59
N ASN A 330 24.40 -6.20 -22.49
CA ASN A 330 24.56 -5.91 -23.93
C ASN A 330 23.22 -5.53 -24.58
N TRP A 331 22.17 -6.32 -24.34
CA TRP A 331 20.83 -6.01 -24.83
C TRP A 331 20.34 -4.65 -24.31
N PHE A 332 20.49 -4.39 -23.01
CA PHE A 332 20.09 -3.13 -22.40
C PHE A 332 20.82 -1.93 -23.01
N SER A 333 22.14 -2.04 -23.19
CA SER A 333 22.96 -0.97 -23.79
C SER A 333 22.57 -0.71 -25.25
N GLU A 334 22.23 -1.75 -26.01
CA GLU A 334 21.71 -1.63 -27.37
C GLU A 334 20.35 -0.92 -27.37
N GLN A 335 19.40 -1.32 -26.53
CA GLN A 335 18.08 -0.68 -26.50
C GLN A 335 18.14 0.79 -26.07
N VAL A 336 18.94 1.13 -25.05
CA VAL A 336 19.11 2.53 -24.63
C VAL A 336 19.75 3.38 -25.73
N ARG A 337 20.61 2.79 -26.57
CA ARG A 337 21.24 3.51 -27.69
C ARG A 337 20.27 3.72 -28.85
N ASP A 338 19.37 2.78 -29.08
CA ASP A 338 18.63 2.69 -30.34
C ASP A 338 17.17 3.19 -30.21
N ASP A 339 16.60 3.24 -29.00
CA ASP A 339 15.22 3.68 -28.73
C ASP A 339 15.16 4.82 -27.68
N LEU A 340 14.76 6.02 -28.14
CA LEU A 340 14.59 7.21 -27.32
C LEU A 340 13.64 7.01 -26.13
N HIS A 341 12.50 6.35 -26.36
CA HIS A 341 11.49 6.15 -25.32
C HIS A 341 11.97 5.15 -24.28
N PHE A 342 12.68 4.11 -24.71
CA PHE A 342 13.35 3.17 -23.81
C PHE A 342 14.40 3.91 -22.96
N ALA A 343 15.24 4.73 -23.59
CA ALA A 343 16.26 5.53 -22.91
C ALA A 343 15.64 6.45 -21.85
N VAL A 344 14.61 7.22 -22.21
CA VAL A 344 13.86 8.10 -21.28
C VAL A 344 13.33 7.31 -20.08
N ARG A 345 12.72 6.14 -20.33
CA ARG A 345 12.17 5.29 -19.25
C ARG A 345 13.27 4.78 -18.32
N VAL A 346 14.41 4.36 -18.86
CA VAL A 346 15.56 3.90 -18.10
C VAL A 346 16.11 5.02 -17.21
N VAL A 347 16.34 6.20 -17.80
CA VAL A 347 16.97 7.31 -17.07
C VAL A 347 16.12 7.87 -15.94
N ARG A 348 14.80 7.65 -15.95
CA ARG A 348 13.93 7.98 -14.81
C ARG A 348 14.33 7.28 -13.51
N GLY A 349 14.94 6.09 -13.56
CA GLY A 349 15.43 5.47 -12.34
C GLY A 349 16.82 5.92 -11.91
N PHE A 350 17.56 6.63 -12.78
CA PHE A 350 18.84 7.27 -12.44
C PHE A 350 18.62 8.68 -11.86
N ALA A 351 17.38 9.15 -11.79
CA ALA A 351 17.06 10.48 -11.33
C ALA A 351 16.00 10.44 -10.22
N THR A 352 16.25 11.18 -9.15
CA THR A 352 15.21 11.49 -8.16
C THR A 352 14.47 12.72 -8.64
N ARG A 353 13.14 12.63 -8.74
CA ARG A 353 12.27 13.75 -9.08
C ARG A 353 11.78 14.43 -7.81
N ARG A 354 11.95 15.75 -7.70
CA ARG A 354 11.38 16.59 -6.66
C ARG A 354 10.46 17.63 -7.31
N ASN A 355 9.27 17.82 -6.74
CA ASN A 355 8.38 18.89 -7.15
C ASN A 355 8.45 19.98 -6.07
N SER A 356 8.90 21.19 -6.42
CA SER A 356 8.94 22.36 -5.53
C SER A 356 8.29 23.54 -6.24
N ASP A 357 7.27 24.15 -5.64
CA ASP A 357 6.62 25.38 -6.13
C ASP A 357 6.17 25.37 -7.62
N GLY A 358 5.82 24.20 -8.15
CA GLY A 358 5.40 24.03 -9.55
C GLY A 358 6.54 23.77 -10.53
N GLU A 359 7.80 23.79 -10.08
CA GLU A 359 8.96 23.35 -10.86
C GLU A 359 9.32 21.90 -10.53
N VAL A 360 9.73 21.17 -11.59
CA VAL A 360 10.21 19.80 -11.48
C VAL A 360 11.73 19.82 -11.51
N GLU A 361 12.35 19.47 -10.39
CA GLU A 361 13.78 19.30 -10.27
C GLU A 361 14.14 17.81 -10.35
N TYR A 362 15.21 17.51 -11.07
CA TYR A 362 15.81 16.18 -11.11
C TYR A 362 17.20 16.21 -10.47
N SER A 363 17.52 15.20 -9.69
CA SER A 363 18.89 14.95 -9.20
C SER A 363 19.36 13.55 -9.59
N PHE A 364 20.60 13.43 -10.07
CA PHE A 364 21.18 12.14 -10.45
C PHE A 364 21.51 11.28 -9.22
N THR A 365 21.26 9.98 -9.31
CA THR A 365 21.59 8.98 -8.29
C THR A 365 22.86 8.24 -8.71
N ASP A 366 23.96 8.42 -7.97
CA ASP A 366 25.33 8.06 -8.37
C ASP A 366 25.72 6.58 -8.14
N ASP A 367 24.75 5.66 -8.00
CA ASP A 367 25.00 4.27 -7.59
C ASP A 367 24.77 3.28 -8.74
N LEU A 368 25.59 3.39 -9.77
CA LEU A 368 25.54 2.53 -10.94
C LEU A 368 26.54 1.38 -10.81
N ASP A 369 26.03 0.16 -10.64
CA ASP A 369 26.87 -1.05 -10.63
C ASP A 369 27.46 -1.30 -12.03
N PRO A 370 28.79 -1.18 -12.21
CA PRO A 370 29.44 -1.38 -13.51
C PRO A 370 29.40 -2.84 -13.99
N THR A 371 29.11 -3.79 -13.09
CA THR A 371 28.91 -5.18 -13.48
C THR A 371 27.57 -5.38 -14.19
N LEU A 372 26.57 -4.56 -13.87
CA LEU A 372 25.22 -4.64 -14.44
C LEU A 372 25.03 -3.70 -15.62
N TYR A 373 25.67 -2.53 -15.61
CA TYR A 373 25.43 -1.46 -16.58
C TYR A 373 26.73 -0.94 -17.20
N ASP A 374 26.67 -0.55 -18.47
CA ASP A 374 27.76 0.16 -19.14
C ASP A 374 27.51 1.67 -19.07
N SER A 375 28.14 2.34 -18.09
CA SER A 375 27.98 3.79 -17.87
C SER A 375 28.48 4.63 -19.05
N ILE A 376 29.47 4.15 -19.80
CA ILE A 376 29.99 4.84 -20.99
C ILE A 376 28.96 4.76 -22.10
N ALA A 377 28.45 3.57 -22.39
CA ALA A 377 27.41 3.37 -23.41
C ALA A 377 26.13 4.16 -23.07
N LEU A 378 25.70 4.14 -21.81
CA LEU A 378 24.58 4.93 -21.32
C LEU A 378 24.79 6.43 -21.52
N SER A 379 25.96 6.96 -21.11
CA SER A 379 26.28 8.38 -21.28
C SER A 379 26.30 8.80 -22.75
N GLN A 380 26.88 7.99 -23.63
CA GLN A 380 26.89 8.23 -25.08
C GLN A 380 25.48 8.20 -25.68
N ALA A 381 24.65 7.23 -25.28
CA ALA A 381 23.27 7.12 -25.73
C ALA A 381 22.41 8.33 -25.29
N VAL A 382 22.52 8.74 -24.03
CA VAL A 382 21.84 9.95 -23.52
C VAL A 382 22.26 11.20 -24.31
N GLN A 383 23.56 11.37 -24.58
CA GLN A 383 24.06 12.50 -25.39
C GLN A 383 23.58 12.47 -26.84
N LYS A 384 23.45 11.28 -27.42
CA LYS A 384 22.85 11.09 -28.76
C LYS A 384 21.40 11.57 -28.75
N HIS A 385 20.60 11.06 -27.82
CA HIS A 385 19.16 11.33 -27.73
C HIS A 385 18.82 12.79 -27.36
N LEU A 386 19.66 13.48 -26.57
CA LEU A 386 19.50 14.90 -26.27
C LEU A 386 19.48 15.81 -27.52
N ARG A 387 20.03 15.35 -28.64
CA ARG A 387 20.04 16.08 -29.91
C ARG A 387 18.79 15.85 -30.76
N GLU A 388 17.92 14.93 -30.35
CA GLU A 388 16.71 14.58 -31.10
C GLU A 388 15.58 15.59 -30.84
N ALA A 389 14.84 15.93 -31.89
CA ALA A 389 13.81 16.96 -31.83
C ALA A 389 12.51 16.52 -31.12
N GLN A 390 12.34 15.22 -30.84
CA GLN A 390 11.08 14.63 -30.36
C GLN A 390 10.90 14.68 -28.84
N LEU A 391 11.86 15.23 -28.10
CA LEU A 391 11.80 15.32 -26.64
C LEU A 391 10.88 16.46 -26.16
N SER A 392 10.03 16.16 -25.17
CA SER A 392 9.40 17.20 -24.36
C SER A 392 10.42 17.94 -23.48
N ASP A 393 10.06 19.12 -22.97
CA ASP A 393 10.93 19.91 -22.09
C ASP A 393 11.31 19.14 -20.81
N ASP A 394 10.36 18.39 -20.23
CA ASP A 394 10.59 17.55 -19.04
C ASP A 394 11.56 16.40 -19.33
N GLU A 395 11.38 15.68 -20.44
CA GLU A 395 12.28 14.59 -20.82
C GLU A 395 13.68 15.09 -21.18
N ARG A 396 13.76 16.27 -21.81
CA ARG A 396 15.04 16.92 -22.09
C ARG A 396 15.75 17.32 -20.80
N HIS A 397 15.04 17.91 -19.84
CA HIS A 397 15.60 18.25 -18.53
C HIS A 397 16.10 17.01 -17.79
N LEU A 398 15.31 15.94 -17.77
CA LEU A 398 15.68 14.65 -17.19
C LEU A 398 16.96 14.07 -17.82
N LEU A 399 17.01 13.97 -19.15
CA LEU A 399 18.18 13.46 -19.86
C LEU A 399 19.42 14.33 -19.65
N GLN A 400 19.25 15.66 -19.58
CA GLN A 400 20.33 16.59 -19.31
C GLN A 400 20.91 16.38 -17.91
N THR A 401 20.05 16.28 -16.89
CA THR A 401 20.47 15.99 -15.51
C THR A 401 21.26 14.70 -15.43
N VAL A 402 20.80 13.64 -16.08
CA VAL A 402 21.47 12.34 -16.08
C VAL A 402 22.79 12.40 -16.85
N SER A 403 22.84 13.09 -17.99
CA SER A 403 24.08 13.31 -18.75
C SER A 403 25.14 14.04 -17.92
N ASP A 404 24.73 15.08 -17.18
CA ASP A 404 25.64 15.86 -16.34
C ASP A 404 26.05 15.09 -15.08
N GLY A 405 25.16 14.24 -14.55
CA GLY A 405 25.48 13.26 -13.51
C GLY A 405 26.60 12.32 -13.93
N PHE A 406 26.46 11.68 -15.11
CA PHE A 406 27.51 10.82 -15.67
C PHE A 406 28.86 11.52 -15.84
N LYS A 407 28.87 12.79 -16.26
CA LYS A 407 30.12 13.58 -16.39
C LYS A 407 30.77 13.85 -15.03
N LYS A 408 29.97 14.16 -14.00
CA LYS A 408 30.46 14.45 -12.64
C LYS A 408 30.99 13.19 -11.97
N GLY A 409 30.21 12.10 -11.98
CA GLY A 409 30.61 10.80 -11.41
C GLY A 409 31.80 10.17 -12.12
N GLY A 410 31.93 10.35 -13.44
CA GLY A 410 33.09 9.91 -14.22
C GLY A 410 34.41 10.64 -13.91
N THR A 411 34.39 11.72 -13.11
CA THR A 411 35.57 12.54 -12.79
C THR A 411 36.05 12.43 -11.34
N GLY A 412 35.39 11.67 -10.46
CA GLY A 412 35.70 11.75 -9.02
C GLY A 412 35.30 10.52 -8.21
N GLY A 413 36.16 9.51 -8.20
CA GLY A 413 36.26 8.62 -7.04
C GLY A 413 36.80 9.39 -5.84
N GLN A 414 35.93 10.11 -5.13
CA GLN A 414 36.10 10.41 -3.71
C GLN A 414 34.76 10.86 -3.12
N PRO A 415 34.19 10.12 -2.16
CA PRO A 415 32.97 10.55 -1.48
C PRO A 415 33.27 11.82 -0.69
N ALA A 416 32.44 12.85 -0.88
CA ALA A 416 32.37 13.94 0.07
C ALA A 416 31.82 13.37 1.38
N GLU A 417 32.63 13.40 2.43
CA GLU A 417 32.19 13.13 3.80
C GLU A 417 31.05 14.10 4.14
N SER A 418 29.86 13.55 4.40
CA SER A 418 28.72 14.24 5.00
C SER A 418 28.27 13.51 6.25
#